data_AF-A0A2E3RQD0-F1
#
_entry.id   AF-A0A2E3RQD0-F1
#
_cell.length_a   1.000
_cell.length_b   1.000
_cell.length_c   1.000
_cell.angle_alpha   90.00
_cell.angle_beta   90.00
_cell.angle_gamma   90.00
#
_symmetry.space_group_name_H-M   'P 1'
#
loop_
_entity.id
_entity.type
_entity.pdbx_description
1 polymer ?
#
loop_
_entity_poly.entity_id
_entity_poly.type
_entity_poly.pdbx_seq_one_letter_code
_entity_poly.pdbx_strand_id
1 'polypeptide(L)'
;MSMQGSRIHGFRLVLLSILVPLFCSCTPLATYPPVEGTQFLAPWIAPCPEVMAAGLRYAHVQTGKDEPLIFNLPPGTTMLVWKDVQKRLGDDAEPMTEQGQITWTVEQVRIRGLKAEVDVGYPDGNTYQLMTVKLKSTAFGKFVPDYVQRWFIPLAEPTPNYPGLDNKGM
;
A
#
# COMPACT_ATOMS: atom_id res chain seq x y z
N MET A 1 -2.51 -62.03 -43.43
CA MET A 1 -3.33 -60.82 -43.69
C MET A 1 -4.14 -60.52 -42.44
N SER A 2 -4.26 -59.23 -42.07
CA SER A 2 -4.98 -58.65 -40.91
C SER A 2 -4.20 -58.64 -39.57
N MET A 3 -3.40 -57.61 -39.28
CA MET A 3 -3.72 -56.27 -38.71
C MET A 3 -4.20 -56.28 -37.26
N GLN A 4 -3.23 -56.14 -36.34
CA GLN A 4 -3.42 -55.87 -34.92
C GLN A 4 -3.60 -54.35 -34.74
N GLY A 5 -4.82 -53.92 -34.44
CA GLY A 5 -5.19 -52.51 -34.32
C GLY A 5 -4.79 -51.88 -32.98
N SER A 6 -3.74 -51.09 -33.00
CA SER A 6 -3.35 -50.15 -31.94
C SER A 6 -4.44 -49.09 -31.73
N ARG A 7 -5.15 -49.14 -30.59
CA ARG A 7 -6.07 -48.09 -30.15
C ARG A 7 -6.04 -47.90 -28.62
N ILE A 8 -4.89 -47.56 -28.05
CA ILE A 8 -4.81 -47.21 -26.61
C ILE A 8 -3.93 -45.97 -26.33
N HIS A 9 -3.66 -45.14 -27.34
CA HIS A 9 -2.79 -43.95 -27.16
C HIS A 9 -3.55 -42.61 -27.20
N GLY A 10 -4.79 -42.57 -27.69
CA GLY A 10 -5.55 -41.30 -27.84
C GLY A 10 -6.15 -40.75 -26.55
N PHE A 11 -6.43 -41.59 -25.55
CA PHE A 11 -7.19 -41.17 -24.36
C PHE A 11 -6.30 -40.55 -23.26
N ARG A 12 -5.00 -40.89 -23.23
CA ARG A 12 -4.05 -40.34 -22.24
C ARG A 12 -3.58 -38.93 -22.56
N LEU A 13 -3.58 -38.53 -23.84
CA LEU A 13 -3.09 -37.22 -24.26
C LEU A 13 -4.14 -36.10 -24.09
N VAL A 14 -5.43 -36.42 -24.12
CA VAL A 14 -6.52 -35.44 -23.94
C VAL A 14 -6.70 -35.05 -22.47
N LEU A 15 -6.43 -35.97 -21.53
CA LEU A 15 -6.52 -35.71 -20.09
C LEU A 15 -5.41 -34.79 -19.56
N LEU A 16 -4.26 -34.71 -20.23
CA LEU A 16 -3.17 -33.81 -19.84
C LEU A 16 -3.40 -32.35 -20.27
N SER A 17 -4.21 -32.11 -21.30
CA SER A 17 -4.41 -30.77 -21.88
C SER A 17 -5.37 -29.87 -21.08
N ILE A 18 -6.16 -30.46 -20.16
CA ILE A 18 -7.15 -29.73 -19.34
C ILE A 18 -6.51 -29.16 -18.05
N LEU A 19 -5.32 -29.63 -17.66
CA LEU A 19 -4.65 -29.23 -16.40
C LEU A 19 -3.75 -27.99 -16.51
N VAL A 20 -3.53 -27.45 -17.71
CA VAL A 20 -2.53 -26.39 -17.95
C VAL A 20 -3.01 -24.93 -17.73
N PRO A 21 -4.30 -24.53 -17.80
CA PRO A 21 -4.63 -23.10 -17.69
C PRO A 21 -4.67 -22.55 -16.25
N LEU A 22 -4.36 -23.34 -15.22
CA LEU A 22 -4.53 -22.94 -13.82
C LEU A 22 -3.45 -21.99 -13.25
N PHE A 23 -2.39 -21.67 -14.01
CA PHE A 23 -1.26 -20.88 -13.48
C PHE A 23 -1.20 -19.41 -13.93
N CYS A 24 -2.21 -18.92 -14.65
CA CYS A 24 -2.31 -17.51 -15.03
C CYS A 24 -3.27 -16.72 -14.12
N SER A 25 -3.17 -16.88 -12.79
CA SER A 25 -3.90 -16.01 -11.87
C SER A 25 -3.15 -14.68 -11.71
N CYS A 26 -3.46 -13.70 -12.56
CA CYS A 26 -3.08 -12.31 -12.29
C CYS A 26 -3.85 -11.85 -11.05
N THR A 27 -3.17 -11.64 -9.93
CA THR A 27 -3.81 -11.02 -8.76
C THR A 27 -4.22 -9.59 -9.13
N PRO A 28 -5.49 -9.20 -8.94
CA PRO A 28 -5.94 -7.85 -9.21
C PRO A 28 -5.22 -6.84 -8.32
N LEU A 29 -5.07 -5.61 -8.81
CA LEU A 29 -4.54 -4.49 -8.04
C LEU A 29 -5.68 -3.85 -7.27
N ALA A 30 -5.53 -3.73 -5.96
CA ALA A 30 -6.44 -2.97 -5.11
C ALA A 30 -5.77 -1.68 -4.63
N THR A 31 -6.50 -0.55 -4.61
CA THR A 31 -5.94 0.75 -4.19
C THR A 31 -6.80 1.52 -3.20
N TYR A 32 -6.13 2.30 -2.38
CA TYR A 32 -6.74 3.31 -1.51
C TYR A 32 -5.93 4.62 -1.56
N PRO A 33 -6.52 5.78 -1.85
CA PRO A 33 -7.87 5.96 -2.38
C PRO A 33 -8.13 5.15 -3.67
N PRO A 34 -9.39 4.93 -4.06
CA PRO A 34 -9.70 4.19 -5.28
C PRO A 34 -9.22 4.94 -6.52
N VAL A 35 -8.53 4.23 -7.42
CA VAL A 35 -8.15 4.72 -8.75
C VAL A 35 -9.01 4.01 -9.80
N GLU A 36 -9.37 4.72 -10.86
CA GLU A 36 -10.14 4.14 -11.96
C GLU A 36 -9.49 2.85 -12.50
N GLY A 37 -10.30 1.81 -12.73
CA GLY A 37 -9.83 0.52 -13.23
C GLY A 37 -9.15 -0.39 -12.20
N THR A 38 -9.15 -0.02 -10.91
CA THR A 38 -8.61 -0.84 -9.82
C THR A 38 -9.69 -1.33 -8.86
N GLN A 39 -9.39 -2.38 -8.10
CA GLN A 39 -10.29 -2.81 -7.02
C GLN A 39 -10.21 -1.84 -5.85
N PHE A 40 -11.34 -1.58 -5.20
CA PHE A 40 -11.35 -0.78 -3.98
C PHE A 40 -10.66 -1.53 -2.85
N LEU A 41 -9.63 -0.92 -2.26
CA LEU A 41 -9.02 -1.39 -1.02
C LEU A 41 -9.66 -0.66 0.16
N ALA A 42 -10.45 -1.39 0.96
CA ALA A 42 -11.03 -0.83 2.18
C ALA A 42 -9.92 -0.45 3.17
N PRO A 43 -9.78 0.82 3.57
CA PRO A 43 -8.63 1.27 4.36
C PRO A 43 -8.62 0.73 5.80
N TRP A 44 -9.75 0.26 6.33
CA TRP A 44 -9.86 -0.34 7.68
C TRP A 44 -9.62 -1.86 7.70
N ILE A 45 -9.48 -2.51 6.54
CA ILE A 45 -9.29 -3.96 6.45
C ILE A 45 -7.81 -4.27 6.35
N ALA A 46 -7.36 -5.27 7.11
CA ALA A 46 -5.99 -5.75 7.01
C ALA A 46 -5.68 -6.26 5.58
N PRO A 47 -4.51 -5.94 5.02
CA PRO A 47 -3.36 -5.33 5.68
C PRO A 47 -3.23 -3.81 5.43
N CYS A 48 -4.28 -3.10 5.00
CA CYS A 48 -4.17 -1.71 4.56
C CYS A 48 -3.60 -0.75 5.63
N PRO A 49 -4.11 -0.71 6.89
CA PRO A 49 -3.52 0.13 7.94
C PRO A 49 -2.06 -0.23 8.27
N GLU A 50 -1.71 -1.52 8.20
CA GLU A 50 -0.35 -2.00 8.42
C GLU A 50 0.60 -1.46 7.36
N VAL A 51 0.19 -1.56 6.10
CA VAL A 51 0.95 -1.09 4.94
C VAL A 51 1.14 0.43 5.01
N MET A 52 0.09 1.20 5.35
CA MET A 52 0.20 2.65 5.55
C MET A 52 1.25 3.00 6.61
N ALA A 53 1.15 2.40 7.80
CA ALA A 53 2.06 2.68 8.91
C ALA A 53 3.51 2.30 8.57
N ALA A 54 3.72 1.13 7.97
CA ALA A 54 5.05 0.69 7.54
C ALA A 54 5.64 1.60 6.45
N GLY A 55 4.81 2.04 5.50
CA GLY A 55 5.18 3.01 4.46
C GLY A 55 5.63 4.34 5.06
N LEU A 56 4.82 4.94 5.92
CA LEU A 56 5.12 6.20 6.62
C LEU A 56 6.41 6.09 7.43
N ARG A 57 6.54 5.07 8.27
CA ARG A 57 7.73 4.88 9.11
C ARG A 57 8.99 4.73 8.27
N TYR A 58 8.93 3.93 7.22
CA TYR A 58 10.09 3.71 6.37
C TYR A 58 10.47 4.97 5.58
N ALA A 59 9.49 5.70 5.05
CA ALA A 59 9.73 6.98 4.38
C ALA A 59 10.40 8.00 5.32
N HIS A 60 9.89 8.12 6.54
CA HIS A 60 10.43 9.00 7.58
C HIS A 60 11.90 8.70 7.91
N VAL A 61 12.23 7.43 8.16
CA VAL A 61 13.62 7.01 8.41
C VAL A 61 14.56 7.38 7.26
N GLN A 62 14.06 7.39 6.02
CA GLN A 62 14.87 7.70 4.83
C GLN A 62 15.07 9.18 4.56
N THR A 63 14.21 10.08 5.07
CA THR A 63 14.23 11.50 4.68
C THR A 63 14.15 12.51 5.83
N GLY A 64 13.78 12.09 7.04
CA GLY A 64 13.69 13.02 8.17
C GLY A 64 13.76 12.30 9.51
N LYS A 65 14.63 11.30 9.63
CA LYS A 65 14.85 10.51 10.86
C LYS A 65 15.13 11.34 12.12
N ASP A 66 15.62 12.56 11.94
CA ASP A 66 16.01 13.48 13.02
C ASP A 66 14.86 14.45 13.39
N GLU A 67 13.75 14.41 12.64
CA GLU A 67 12.52 15.18 12.89
C GLU A 67 11.44 14.29 13.53
N PRO A 68 10.47 14.86 14.26
CA PRO A 68 9.28 14.12 14.69
C PRO A 68 8.50 13.54 13.51
N LEU A 69 7.93 12.34 13.66
CA LEU A 69 7.06 11.76 12.63
C LEU A 69 5.66 12.37 12.73
N ILE A 70 5.47 13.54 12.14
CA ILE A 70 4.14 14.09 11.90
C ILE A 70 3.60 13.44 10.62
N PHE A 71 2.42 12.82 10.67
CA PHE A 71 1.86 12.10 9.53
C PHE A 71 0.47 12.56 9.12
N ASN A 72 0.17 12.40 7.84
CA ASN A 72 -1.16 12.63 7.29
C ASN A 72 -1.61 11.42 6.46
N LEU A 73 -2.93 11.20 6.40
CA LEU A 73 -3.55 10.12 5.63
C LEU A 73 -4.38 10.69 4.48
N PRO A 74 -4.78 9.86 3.49
CA PRO A 74 -5.60 10.35 2.40
C PRO A 74 -6.89 11.01 2.92
N PRO A 75 -7.33 12.14 2.32
CA PRO A 75 -8.57 12.80 2.71
C PRO A 75 -9.76 11.83 2.73
N GLY A 76 -10.64 11.98 3.73
CA GLY A 76 -11.78 11.08 3.93
C GLY A 76 -11.43 9.76 4.63
N THR A 77 -10.18 9.57 5.07
CA THR A 77 -9.81 8.45 5.95
C THR A 77 -10.55 8.56 7.30
N THR A 78 -11.22 7.48 7.72
CA THR A 78 -12.02 7.50 8.96
C THR A 78 -11.14 7.53 10.21
N MET A 79 -11.67 8.08 11.31
CA MET A 79 -10.99 8.11 12.61
C MET A 79 -10.55 6.71 13.10
N LEU A 80 -11.27 5.65 12.72
CA LEU A 80 -10.89 4.27 13.05
C LEU A 80 -9.53 3.90 12.42
N VAL A 81 -9.35 4.23 11.14
CA VAL A 81 -8.11 3.94 10.41
C VAL A 81 -6.97 4.80 10.96
N TRP A 82 -7.22 6.08 11.21
CA TRP A 82 -6.26 6.98 11.87
C TRP A 82 -5.73 6.41 13.18
N LYS A 83 -6.63 5.92 14.06
CA LYS A 83 -6.24 5.31 15.33
C LYS A 83 -5.44 4.01 15.15
N ASP A 84 -5.80 3.17 14.18
CA ASP A 84 -5.04 1.93 13.91
C ASP A 84 -3.64 2.25 13.36
N VAL A 85 -3.52 3.19 12.42
CA VAL A 85 -2.22 3.66 11.91
C VAL A 85 -1.38 4.27 13.02
N GLN A 86 -1.94 5.19 13.83
CA GLN A 86 -1.26 5.77 14.99
C GLN A 86 -0.73 4.71 15.94
N LYS A 87 -1.58 3.74 16.32
CA LYS A 87 -1.21 2.64 17.22
C LYS A 87 -0.02 1.83 16.69
N ARG A 88 0.07 1.66 15.37
CA ARG A 88 1.16 0.92 14.71
C ARG A 88 2.42 1.73 14.56
N LEU A 89 2.30 3.04 14.37
CA LEU A 89 3.45 3.94 14.33
C LEU A 89 4.09 4.05 15.71
N GLY A 90 3.29 4.13 16.79
CA GLY A 90 3.78 4.30 18.15
C GLY A 90 3.58 5.74 18.65
N ASP A 91 4.08 6.01 19.86
CA ASP A 91 3.86 7.29 20.56
C ASP A 91 4.77 8.43 20.07
N ASP A 92 5.79 8.12 19.27
CA ASP A 92 6.73 9.08 18.67
C ASP A 92 6.23 9.66 17.32
N ALA A 93 5.03 9.25 16.90
CA ALA A 93 4.36 9.79 15.72
C ALA A 93 3.11 10.57 16.13
N GLU A 94 2.78 11.61 15.39
CA GLU A 94 1.62 12.46 15.67
C GLU A 94 0.83 12.76 14.39
N PRO A 95 -0.51 12.82 14.45
CA PRO A 95 -1.28 13.25 13.30
C PRO A 95 -1.01 14.72 12.99
N MET A 96 -0.95 15.08 11.71
CA MET A 96 -0.87 16.48 11.28
C MET A 96 -2.12 17.24 11.73
N THR A 97 -1.92 18.32 12.49
CA THR A 97 -3.00 19.15 13.01
C THR A 97 -2.98 20.59 12.52
N GLU A 98 -1.85 21.07 12.02
CA GLU A 98 -1.65 22.47 11.64
C GLU A 98 -1.01 22.56 10.26
N GLN A 99 -1.40 23.58 9.49
CA GLN A 99 -0.77 23.88 8.20
C GLN A 99 0.70 24.28 8.42
N GLY A 100 1.61 23.88 7.52
CA GLY A 100 3.04 24.20 7.63
C GLY A 100 3.87 23.22 8.46
N GLN A 101 3.25 22.23 9.13
CA GLN A 101 4.02 21.18 9.82
C GLN A 101 4.80 20.33 8.82
N ILE A 102 6.07 20.06 9.12
CA ILE A 102 6.91 19.11 8.38
C ILE A 102 6.28 17.72 8.52
N THR A 103 5.70 17.18 7.44
CA THR A 103 4.77 16.03 7.51
C THR A 103 5.09 14.95 6.48
N TRP A 104 4.86 13.68 6.82
CA TRP A 104 4.84 12.58 5.84
C TRP A 104 3.40 12.17 5.54
N THR A 105 2.99 12.28 4.29
CA THR A 105 1.58 12.08 3.89
C THR A 105 1.42 10.85 3.03
N VAL A 106 0.54 9.92 3.40
CA VAL A 106 0.16 8.84 2.50
C VAL A 106 -0.72 9.41 1.38
N GLU A 107 -0.26 9.30 0.15
CA GLU A 107 -0.99 9.72 -1.05
C GLU A 107 -1.83 8.58 -1.62
N GLN A 108 -1.23 7.39 -1.72
CA GLN A 108 -1.89 6.21 -2.25
C GLN A 108 -1.27 4.92 -1.72
N VAL A 109 -2.11 3.95 -1.43
CA VAL A 109 -1.75 2.56 -1.12
C VAL A 109 -2.18 1.68 -2.27
N ARG A 110 -1.32 0.74 -2.65
CA ARG A 110 -1.54 -0.27 -3.69
C ARG A 110 -1.19 -1.64 -3.13
N ILE A 111 -2.07 -2.62 -3.27
CA ILE A 111 -1.82 -3.99 -2.85
C ILE A 111 -2.14 -4.95 -3.98
N ARG A 112 -1.20 -5.85 -4.26
CA ARG A 112 -1.33 -6.94 -5.23
C ARG A 112 -0.69 -8.20 -4.69
N GLY A 113 -1.51 -9.06 -4.09
CA GLY A 113 -1.06 -10.31 -3.47
C GLY A 113 -0.08 -10.03 -2.34
N LEU A 114 1.14 -10.57 -2.46
CA LEU A 114 2.20 -10.43 -1.45
C LEU A 114 3.09 -9.19 -1.63
N LYS A 115 2.67 -8.24 -2.48
CA LYS A 115 3.37 -6.98 -2.72
C LYS A 115 2.45 -5.82 -2.40
N ALA A 116 3.01 -4.80 -1.77
CA ALA A 116 2.33 -3.54 -1.53
C ALA A 116 3.24 -2.37 -1.89
N GLU A 117 2.64 -1.25 -2.25
CA GLU A 117 3.33 0.01 -2.49
C GLU A 117 2.57 1.12 -1.77
N VAL A 118 3.30 2.04 -1.16
CA VAL A 118 2.74 3.23 -0.52
C VAL A 118 3.45 4.44 -1.10
N ASP A 119 2.68 5.29 -1.75
CA ASP A 119 3.14 6.62 -2.11
C ASP A 119 3.07 7.52 -0.88
N VAL A 120 4.20 8.14 -0.58
CA VAL A 120 4.38 9.06 0.54
C VAL A 120 4.89 10.39 0.01
N GLY A 121 4.12 11.44 0.22
CA GLY A 121 4.59 12.82 0.12
C GLY A 121 5.51 13.14 1.29
N TYR A 122 6.68 13.70 1.00
CA TYR A 122 7.69 14.02 2.00
C TYR A 122 8.32 15.40 1.75
N PRO A 123 8.81 16.08 2.80
CA PRO A 123 9.46 17.38 2.67
C PRO A 123 10.85 17.21 2.03
N ASP A 124 11.14 18.03 1.02
CA ASP A 124 12.44 18.16 0.37
C ASP A 124 12.74 19.65 0.13
N GLY A 125 13.53 20.23 1.02
CA GLY A 125 13.75 21.67 1.09
C GLY A 125 12.45 22.44 1.31
N ASN A 126 12.10 23.32 0.36
CA ASN A 126 10.88 24.15 0.41
C ASN A 126 9.70 23.53 -0.37
N THR A 127 9.83 22.28 -0.83
CA THR A 127 8.79 21.60 -1.61
C THR A 127 8.45 20.25 -1.00
N TYR A 128 7.31 19.70 -1.38
CA TYR A 128 7.02 18.29 -1.13
C TYR A 128 7.31 17.49 -2.39
N GLN A 129 7.85 16.29 -2.22
CA GLN A 129 8.16 15.36 -3.31
C GLN A 129 7.47 14.01 -3.04
N LEU A 130 7.25 13.25 -4.10
CA LEU A 130 6.67 11.92 -4.01
C LEU A 130 7.77 10.85 -3.88
N MET A 131 7.61 9.92 -2.95
CA MET A 131 8.34 8.65 -2.97
C MET A 131 7.36 7.48 -2.92
N THR A 132 7.74 6.35 -3.52
CA THR A 132 7.02 5.08 -3.37
C THR A 132 7.84 4.15 -2.48
N VAL A 133 7.30 3.79 -1.33
CA VAL A 133 7.81 2.71 -0.48
C VAL A 133 7.25 1.40 -1.00
N LYS A 134 8.11 0.44 -1.33
CA LYS A 134 7.71 -0.91 -1.73
C LYS A 134 7.82 -1.86 -0.55
N LEU A 135 6.79 -2.65 -0.34
CA LEU A 135 6.71 -3.64 0.73
C LEU A 135 6.43 -5.02 0.16
N LYS A 136 6.94 -6.04 0.83
CA LYS A 136 6.70 -7.45 0.51
C LYS A 136 6.25 -8.19 1.76
N SER A 137 5.44 -9.23 1.55
CA SER A 137 5.07 -10.17 2.61
C SER A 137 5.32 -11.61 2.18
N THR A 138 5.34 -12.53 3.14
CA THR A 138 5.19 -13.96 2.89
C THR A 138 3.72 -14.37 3.05
N ALA A 139 3.34 -15.58 2.65
CA ALA A 139 1.94 -16.03 2.65
C ALA A 139 1.18 -15.85 3.99
N PHE A 140 1.90 -15.81 5.12
CA PHE A 140 1.35 -15.59 6.46
C PHE A 140 2.13 -14.53 7.26
N GLY A 141 2.96 -13.76 6.57
CA GLY A 141 3.83 -12.76 7.17
C GLY A 141 3.19 -11.37 7.24
N LYS A 142 3.87 -10.48 7.96
CA LYS A 142 3.61 -9.04 7.90
C LYS A 142 4.25 -8.46 6.65
N PHE A 143 3.67 -7.36 6.15
CA PHE A 143 4.33 -6.57 5.13
C PHE A 143 5.54 -5.86 5.75
N VAL A 144 6.71 -6.05 5.14
CA VAL A 144 7.94 -5.38 5.54
C VAL A 144 8.45 -4.52 4.38
N PRO A 145 9.05 -3.35 4.67
CA PRO A 145 9.69 -2.54 3.64
C PRO A 145 10.81 -3.29 2.92
N ASP A 146 10.88 -3.14 1.61
CA ASP A 146 11.87 -3.75 0.72
C ASP A 146 12.82 -2.66 0.18
N TYR A 147 12.28 -1.62 -0.47
CA TYR A 147 13.06 -0.46 -0.90
C TYR A 147 12.17 0.77 -1.13
N VAL A 148 12.80 1.94 -1.30
CA VAL A 148 12.15 3.20 -1.69
C VAL A 148 12.54 3.57 -3.11
N GLN A 149 11.57 4.07 -3.88
CA GLN A 149 11.78 4.75 -5.14
C GLN A 149 11.40 6.22 -4.97
N ARG A 150 12.36 7.15 -5.16
CA ARG A 150 12.09 8.59 -5.12
C ARG A 150 11.70 9.08 -6.51
N TRP A 151 10.75 10.00 -6.57
CA TRP A 151 10.29 10.65 -7.79
C TRP A 151 10.51 12.16 -7.68
N PHE A 152 10.94 12.79 -8.78
CA PHE A 152 11.03 14.24 -8.88
C PHE A 152 9.68 14.80 -9.34
N ILE A 153 8.63 14.52 -8.55
CA ILE A 153 7.27 14.97 -8.80
C ILE A 153 6.91 15.88 -7.63
N PRO A 154 6.85 17.21 -7.85
CA PRO A 154 6.47 18.14 -6.80
C PRO A 154 5.01 17.90 -6.42
N LEU A 155 4.75 17.86 -5.12
CA LEU A 155 3.42 17.80 -4.53
C LEU A 155 3.07 19.15 -3.93
N ALA A 156 1.78 19.41 -3.83
CA ALA A 156 1.29 20.51 -3.01
C ALA A 156 1.62 20.23 -1.54
N GLU A 157 1.75 21.30 -0.75
CA GLU A 157 1.86 21.17 0.70
C GLU A 157 0.61 20.44 1.24
N PRO A 158 0.77 19.43 2.12
CA PRO A 158 -0.36 18.72 2.67
C PRO A 158 -1.23 19.65 3.52
N THR A 159 -2.55 19.45 3.45
CA THR A 159 -3.52 20.12 4.32
C THR A 159 -3.90 19.18 5.46
N PRO A 160 -3.94 19.66 6.72
CA PRO A 160 -4.42 18.86 7.84
C PRO A 160 -5.83 18.33 7.57
N ASN A 161 -6.02 17.02 7.66
CA ASN A 161 -7.32 16.37 7.47
C ASN A 161 -7.67 15.37 8.58
N TYR A 162 -6.91 15.39 9.67
CA TYR A 162 -7.14 14.52 10.82
C TYR A 162 -8.54 14.79 11.42
N PRO A 163 -9.45 13.80 11.48
CA PRO A 163 -10.82 14.02 11.97
C PRO A 163 -10.91 14.41 13.46
N GLY A 164 -9.79 14.37 14.20
CA GLY A 164 -9.75 14.84 15.59
C GLY A 164 -9.70 16.36 15.71
N LEU A 165 -9.49 17.09 14.61
CA LEU A 165 -9.47 18.56 14.57
C LEU A 165 -10.83 19.17 14.91
N ASP A 166 -11.92 18.57 14.44
CA ASP A 166 -13.29 19.06 14.67
C ASP A 166 -13.68 19.05 16.15
N ASN A 167 -13.01 18.24 16.98
CA ASN A 167 -13.28 18.12 18.42
C ASN A 167 -12.49 19.11 19.28
N LYS A 168 -11.61 19.95 18.71
CA LYS A 168 -10.83 20.96 19.47
C LYS A 168 -11.57 22.30 19.64
N GLY A 169 -12.82 22.40 19.16
CA GLY A 169 -13.64 23.62 19.17
C GLY A 169 -14.98 23.53 19.90
N MET A 170 -15.23 22.49 20.71
CA MET A 170 -16.42 22.36 21.59
C MET A 170 -16.02 22.21 23.05
#